data_AF-A0A9W6SZ03-F1
#
_entry.id   AF-A0A9W6SZ03-F1
#
_cell.length_a   1.000
_cell.length_b   1.000
_cell.length_c   1.000
_cell.angle_alpha   90.00
_cell.angle_beta   90.00
_cell.angle_gamma   90.00
#
_symmetry.space_group_name_H-M   'P 1'
#
loop_
_entity.id
_entity.type
_entity.pdbx_description
1 polymer ?
#
loop_
_entity_poly.entity_id
_entity_poly.type
_entity_poly.pdbx_seq_one_letter_code
_entity_poly.pdbx_strand_id
1 'polypeptide(L)'
;MCSLFAKWLGSLLVVVAYWILIFVWIGCGKFRMDTGDTDDDGNDIYKTFSDSWQMMVNTGTAVVLLISSILLQNVRVRNDKFVQYRFRQMINYDAELERLERSVTGNLEENETVLVEPLKREGIDKWIRWFADVIATGVGLLLSICVFVTWIAIGKPMNWNDNWWLIIGTYTGLVGFIDGFVLREVYFNITAYEETKITTLIEESRTLLNEADIDLELPYLKERKDISYRISKYINLICSNKWSVVFSVVVVIGLLIMATAMSWSETAQLVCNTPTMIIEGFFLLILLQCHGYTDEKRRHAIVQMKNSREVLHSYALAINHMKQERGEADGFGVPFPPKSHSESSPYANPNNSYATAHEAPYPPHPYANPQKENAPFSKSQPPPIPHADSNNMYNDPRASAPYDQGTSSQSSQSSFANQETTRGPY
;
A
#
# COMPACT_ATOMS: atom_id res chain seq x y z
N MET A 1 -18.50 6.97 7.73
CA MET A 1 -18.95 6.42 6.43
C MET A 1 -17.85 5.60 5.74
N CYS A 2 -16.66 6.16 5.45
CA CYS A 2 -15.56 5.41 4.82
C CYS A 2 -15.17 4.12 5.56
N SER A 3 -15.14 4.11 6.90
CA SER A 3 -14.85 2.89 7.69
C SER A 3 -15.84 1.76 7.42
N LEU A 4 -17.14 2.10 7.32
CA LEU A 4 -18.20 1.13 7.09
C LEU A 4 -18.14 0.60 5.66
N PHE A 5 -17.90 1.50 4.71
CA PHE A 5 -17.77 1.13 3.30
C PHE A 5 -16.55 0.24 3.05
N ALA A 6 -15.40 0.54 3.66
CA ALA A 6 -14.22 -0.31 3.59
C ALA A 6 -14.43 -1.68 4.23
N LYS A 7 -15.13 -1.75 5.38
CA LYS A 7 -15.51 -3.03 6.02
C LYS A 7 -16.45 -3.86 5.14
N TRP A 8 -17.40 -3.20 4.48
CA TRP A 8 -18.34 -3.85 3.58
C TRP A 8 -17.64 -4.36 2.31
N LEU A 9 -16.84 -3.52 1.66
CA LEU A 9 -16.12 -3.87 0.43
C LEU A 9 -15.04 -4.93 0.67
N GLY A 10 -14.37 -4.89 1.83
CA GLY A 10 -13.43 -5.93 2.28
C GLY A 10 -14.12 -7.14 2.93
N SER A 11 -15.42 -7.36 2.71
CA SER A 11 -16.10 -8.54 3.23
C SER A 11 -15.98 -9.73 2.28
N LEU A 12 -15.98 -10.95 2.83
CA LEU A 12 -16.01 -12.18 2.01
C LEU A 12 -17.21 -12.20 1.06
N LEU A 13 -18.35 -11.65 1.48
CA LEU A 13 -19.55 -11.59 0.64
C LEU A 13 -19.29 -10.80 -0.66
N VAL A 14 -18.60 -9.67 -0.56
CA VAL A 14 -18.24 -8.87 -1.76
C VAL A 14 -17.24 -9.61 -2.63
N VAL A 15 -16.28 -10.33 -2.05
CA VAL A 15 -15.35 -11.18 -2.81
C VAL A 15 -16.06 -12.30 -3.56
N VAL A 16 -17.03 -12.97 -2.92
CA VAL A 16 -17.84 -14.01 -3.56
C VAL A 16 -18.73 -13.42 -4.65
N ALA A 17 -19.38 -12.29 -4.37
CA ALA A 17 -20.19 -11.57 -5.36
C ALA A 17 -19.35 -11.13 -6.57
N TYR A 18 -18.12 -10.65 -6.35
CA TYR A 18 -17.17 -10.31 -7.41
C TYR A 18 -16.97 -11.49 -8.36
N TRP A 19 -16.62 -12.67 -7.84
CA TRP A 19 -16.42 -13.85 -8.68
C TRP A 19 -17.70 -14.34 -9.36
N ILE A 20 -18.85 -14.28 -8.69
CA ILE A 20 -20.15 -14.59 -9.32
C ILE A 20 -20.40 -13.68 -10.52
N LEU A 21 -20.17 -12.37 -10.36
CA LEU A 21 -20.33 -11.39 -11.44
C LEU A 21 -19.37 -11.69 -12.60
N ILE A 22 -18.10 -12.02 -12.31
CA ILE A 22 -17.13 -12.43 -13.33
C ILE A 22 -17.58 -13.71 -14.07
N PHE A 23 -18.07 -14.73 -13.37
CA PHE A 23 -18.54 -15.96 -14.03
C PHE A 23 -19.82 -15.76 -14.85
N VAL A 24 -20.77 -14.98 -14.33
CA VAL A 24 -21.98 -14.58 -15.08
C VAL A 24 -21.57 -13.83 -16.34
N TRP A 25 -20.63 -12.90 -16.21
CA TRP A 25 -20.08 -12.12 -17.31
C TRP A 25 -19.42 -13.00 -18.39
N ILE A 26 -18.60 -13.98 -17.98
CA ILE A 26 -18.01 -14.99 -18.89
C ILE A 26 -19.11 -15.76 -19.62
N GLY A 27 -20.16 -16.17 -18.91
CA GLY A 27 -21.34 -16.81 -19.52
C GLY A 27 -22.06 -15.92 -20.53
N CYS A 28 -22.16 -14.61 -20.25
CA CYS A 28 -22.77 -13.64 -21.16
C CYS A 28 -22.00 -13.48 -22.48
N GLY A 29 -20.70 -13.80 -22.51
CA GLY A 29 -19.90 -13.78 -23.74
C GLY A 29 -20.38 -14.76 -24.82
N LYS A 30 -21.14 -15.79 -24.44
CA LYS A 30 -21.76 -16.72 -25.38
C LYS A 30 -22.94 -16.10 -26.14
N PHE A 31 -23.58 -15.07 -25.60
CA PHE A 31 -24.66 -14.41 -26.30
C PHE A 31 -24.11 -13.62 -27.49
N ARG A 32 -24.83 -13.67 -28.60
CA ARG A 32 -24.55 -12.85 -29.77
C ARG A 32 -24.85 -11.40 -29.42
N MET A 33 -23.80 -10.61 -29.24
CA MET A 33 -23.91 -9.17 -29.01
C MET A 33 -23.56 -8.44 -30.29
N ASP A 34 -24.24 -7.32 -30.49
CA ASP A 34 -23.91 -6.36 -31.54
C ASP A 34 -22.48 -5.86 -31.29
N THR A 35 -21.65 -5.92 -32.33
CA THR A 35 -20.25 -5.49 -32.28
C THR A 35 -20.14 -3.97 -32.44
N GLY A 36 -21.20 -3.29 -32.89
CA GLY A 36 -21.17 -1.88 -33.29
C GLY A 36 -20.58 -1.66 -34.69
N ASP A 37 -20.26 -2.75 -35.40
CA ASP A 37 -19.79 -2.77 -36.78
C ASP A 37 -20.88 -3.32 -37.69
N THR A 38 -21.00 -2.74 -38.88
CA THR A 38 -21.86 -3.23 -39.97
C THR A 38 -21.03 -4.00 -41.00
N ASP A 39 -21.60 -5.06 -41.57
CA ASP A 39 -21.01 -5.74 -42.74
C ASP A 39 -21.03 -4.85 -43.99
N ASP A 40 -20.40 -5.31 -45.07
CA ASP A 40 -20.35 -4.58 -46.36
C ASP A 40 -21.76 -4.31 -46.94
N ASP A 41 -22.77 -5.06 -46.49
CA ASP A 41 -24.18 -4.92 -46.86
C ASP A 41 -24.98 -4.01 -45.90
N GLY A 42 -24.33 -3.45 -44.87
CA GLY A 42 -24.92 -2.54 -43.89
C GLY A 42 -25.71 -3.22 -42.75
N ASN A 43 -25.55 -4.54 -42.56
CA ASN A 43 -26.19 -5.28 -41.46
C ASN A 43 -25.30 -5.34 -40.23
N ASP A 44 -25.90 -5.23 -39.05
CA ASP A 44 -25.17 -5.34 -37.78
C ASP A 44 -24.49 -6.71 -37.64
N ILE A 45 -23.20 -6.68 -37.31
CA ILE A 45 -22.40 -7.88 -37.11
C ILE A 45 -22.56 -8.35 -35.66
N TYR A 46 -23.14 -9.54 -35.49
CA TYR A 46 -23.27 -10.18 -34.19
C TYR A 46 -22.17 -11.23 -33.97
N LYS A 47 -21.28 -10.98 -33.02
CA LYS A 47 -20.21 -11.92 -32.64
C LYS A 47 -20.39 -12.44 -31.22
N THR A 48 -19.97 -13.69 -30.99
CA THR A 48 -19.80 -14.25 -29.65
C THR A 48 -18.38 -13.93 -29.17
N PHE A 49 -18.22 -13.57 -27.90
CA PHE A 49 -16.95 -13.10 -27.32
C PHE A 49 -16.33 -11.93 -28.11
N SER A 50 -17.16 -10.93 -28.45
CA SER A 50 -16.70 -9.74 -29.18
C SER A 50 -15.71 -8.90 -28.38
N ASP A 51 -14.96 -8.03 -29.08
CA ASP A 51 -14.05 -7.07 -28.43
C ASP A 51 -14.84 -6.06 -27.57
N SER A 52 -16.03 -5.65 -28.02
CA SER A 52 -16.96 -4.79 -27.26
C SER A 52 -17.42 -5.46 -25.95
N TRP A 53 -17.63 -6.78 -25.96
CA TRP A 53 -17.84 -7.55 -24.74
C TRP A 53 -16.62 -7.39 -23.83
N GLN A 54 -15.41 -7.78 -24.25
CA GLN A 54 -14.20 -7.68 -23.42
C GLN A 54 -13.95 -6.26 -22.87
N MET A 55 -14.23 -5.23 -23.67
CA MET A 55 -14.06 -3.83 -23.28
C MET A 55 -14.97 -3.44 -22.11
N MET A 56 -16.23 -3.88 -22.08
CA MET A 56 -17.16 -3.57 -20.98
C MET A 56 -16.66 -4.09 -19.62
N VAL A 57 -16.15 -5.33 -19.56
CA VAL A 57 -15.59 -5.87 -18.31
C VAL A 57 -14.27 -5.22 -17.93
N ASN A 58 -13.45 -4.85 -18.91
CA ASN A 58 -12.23 -4.09 -18.68
C ASN A 58 -12.57 -2.76 -17.97
N THR A 59 -13.50 -1.97 -18.53
CA THR A 59 -13.97 -0.72 -17.91
C THR A 59 -14.58 -0.94 -16.53
N GLY A 60 -15.45 -1.94 -16.36
CA GLY A 60 -16.07 -2.26 -15.07
C GLY A 60 -15.04 -2.63 -14.00
N THR A 61 -14.03 -3.42 -14.38
CA THR A 61 -12.94 -3.83 -13.49
C THR A 61 -12.03 -2.66 -13.13
N ALA A 62 -11.75 -1.76 -14.08
CA ALA A 62 -11.01 -0.52 -13.83
C ALA A 62 -11.67 0.34 -12.74
N VAL A 63 -13.00 0.46 -12.78
CA VAL A 63 -13.77 1.20 -11.75
C VAL A 63 -13.65 0.52 -10.38
N VAL A 64 -13.75 -0.82 -10.32
CA VAL A 64 -13.57 -1.58 -9.08
C VAL A 64 -12.16 -1.38 -8.52
N LEU A 65 -11.13 -1.44 -9.36
CA LEU A 65 -9.73 -1.18 -8.99
C LEU A 65 -9.55 0.22 -8.41
N LEU A 66 -10.08 1.24 -9.09
CA LEU A 66 -10.02 2.64 -8.67
C LEU A 66 -10.66 2.83 -7.28
N ILE A 67 -11.90 2.38 -7.11
CA ILE A 67 -12.63 2.52 -5.84
C ILE A 67 -11.90 1.77 -4.72
N SER A 68 -11.48 0.53 -4.97
CA SER A 68 -10.77 -0.28 -3.98
C SER A 68 -9.44 0.36 -3.57
N SER A 69 -8.69 0.93 -4.52
CA SER A 69 -7.42 1.61 -4.27
C SER A 69 -7.60 2.85 -3.40
N ILE A 70 -8.58 3.71 -3.72
CA ILE A 70 -8.87 4.92 -2.94
C ILE A 70 -9.21 4.55 -1.49
N LEU A 71 -10.03 3.52 -1.28
CA LEU A 71 -10.42 3.08 0.05
C LEU A 71 -9.24 2.47 0.81
N LEU A 72 -8.43 1.64 0.15
CA LEU A 72 -7.25 1.04 0.76
C LEU A 72 -6.27 2.12 1.23
N GLN A 73 -6.00 3.13 0.39
CA GLN A 73 -5.14 4.27 0.76
C GLN A 73 -5.73 5.07 1.92
N ASN A 74 -7.04 5.33 1.91
CA ASN A 74 -7.72 6.05 3.00
C ASN A 74 -7.60 5.30 4.33
N VAL A 75 -7.85 3.98 4.32
CA VAL A 75 -7.73 3.13 5.51
C VAL A 75 -6.29 3.12 6.03
N ARG A 76 -5.30 2.98 5.13
CA ARG A 76 -3.87 3.01 5.47
C ARG A 76 -3.47 4.31 6.16
N VAL A 77 -3.72 5.45 5.52
CA VAL A 77 -3.36 6.77 6.09
C VAL A 77 -3.99 6.99 7.46
N ARG A 78 -5.23 6.57 7.64
CA ARG A 78 -5.93 6.68 8.93
C ARG A 78 -5.31 5.78 10.00
N ASN A 79 -4.95 4.55 9.60
CA ASN A 79 -4.29 3.61 10.50
C ASN A 79 -2.92 4.12 10.93
N ASP A 80 -2.13 4.63 9.99
CA ASP A 80 -0.80 5.18 10.28
C ASP A 80 -0.88 6.35 11.26
N LYS A 81 -1.86 7.25 11.09
CA LYS A 81 -2.09 8.34 12.07
C LYS A 81 -2.43 7.82 13.46
N PHE A 82 -3.28 6.79 13.56
CA PHE A 82 -3.60 6.18 14.85
C PHE A 82 -2.37 5.56 15.50
N VAL A 83 -1.62 4.76 14.74
CA VAL A 83 -0.40 4.08 15.19
C VAL A 83 0.62 5.11 15.66
N GLN A 84 0.94 6.12 14.84
CA GLN A 84 1.89 7.17 15.20
C GLN A 84 1.50 7.94 16.45
N TYR A 85 0.22 8.30 16.59
CA TYR A 85 -0.28 8.99 17.77
C TYR A 85 -0.06 8.16 19.05
N ARG A 86 -0.40 6.87 19.01
CA ARG A 86 -0.24 5.98 20.17
C ARG A 86 1.22 5.66 20.49
N PHE A 87 2.06 5.46 19.47
CA PHE A 87 3.49 5.30 19.67
C PHE A 87 4.12 6.52 20.34
N ARG A 88 3.72 7.74 19.94
CA ARG A 88 4.20 8.96 20.59
C ARG A 88 3.82 9.03 22.07
N GLN A 89 2.61 8.60 22.43
CA GLN A 89 2.22 8.51 23.84
C GLN A 89 3.09 7.51 24.60
N MET A 90 3.35 6.35 24.02
CA MET A 90 4.21 5.34 24.63
C MET A 90 5.62 5.85 24.87
N ILE A 91 6.24 6.47 23.85
CA ILE A 91 7.57 7.07 23.97
C ILE A 91 7.61 8.13 25.07
N ASN A 92 6.56 8.94 25.21
CA ASN A 92 6.49 9.94 26.28
C ASN A 92 6.42 9.27 27.67
N TYR A 93 5.61 8.22 27.84
CA TYR A 93 5.58 7.48 29.11
C TYR A 93 6.92 6.82 29.41
N ASP A 94 7.58 6.22 28.41
CA ASP A 94 8.88 5.59 28.59
C ASP A 94 9.95 6.62 29.02
N ALA A 95 9.96 7.80 28.39
CA ALA A 95 10.88 8.88 28.76
C ALA A 95 10.61 9.46 30.16
N GLU A 96 9.34 9.59 30.56
CA GLU A 96 8.96 10.02 31.90
C GLU A 96 9.33 8.97 32.95
N LEU A 97 9.10 7.69 32.65
CA LEU A 97 9.43 6.56 33.51
C LEU A 97 10.95 6.46 33.73
N GLU A 98 11.74 6.55 32.66
CA GLU A 98 13.21 6.58 32.74
C GLU A 98 13.69 7.73 33.62
N ARG A 99 13.13 8.93 33.43
CA ARG A 99 13.47 10.09 34.25
C ARG A 99 13.15 9.85 35.72
N LEU A 100 11.99 9.27 36.02
CA LEU A 100 11.60 8.94 37.39
C LEU A 100 12.53 7.89 37.98
N GLU A 101 12.84 6.82 37.25
CA GLU A 101 13.76 5.78 37.67
C GLU A 101 15.13 6.37 38.02
N ARG A 102 15.73 7.15 37.12
CA ARG A 102 17.03 7.81 37.36
C ARG A 102 16.99 8.75 38.56
N SER A 103 15.88 9.45 38.79
CA SER A 103 15.74 10.31 39.96
C SER A 103 15.69 9.52 41.28
N VAL A 104 15.20 8.29 41.26
CA VAL A 104 15.04 7.43 42.44
C VAL A 104 16.28 6.58 42.69
N THR A 105 16.94 6.08 41.65
CA THR A 105 18.11 5.19 41.74
C THR A 105 19.43 5.95 41.72
N GLY A 106 19.44 7.20 41.22
CA GLY A 106 20.65 7.95 40.94
C GLY A 106 21.44 7.42 39.73
N ASN A 107 20.86 6.49 38.95
CA ASN A 107 21.53 5.95 37.77
C ASN A 107 21.65 7.04 36.69
N LEU A 108 22.87 7.26 36.21
CA LEU A 108 23.19 8.19 35.12
C LEU A 108 23.77 7.47 33.89
N GLU A 109 23.82 6.14 33.91
CA GLU A 109 24.28 5.35 32.78
C GLU A 109 23.30 5.47 31.61
N GLU A 110 23.85 5.50 30.41
CA GLU A 110 23.09 5.51 29.17
C GLU A 110 22.42 4.15 28.97
N ASN A 111 21.19 4.14 28.47
CA ASN A 111 20.48 2.90 28.19
C ASN A 111 21.19 2.10 27.11
N GLU A 112 21.12 0.77 27.21
CA GLU A 112 21.67 -0.11 26.18
C GLU A 112 21.03 0.19 24.82
N THR A 113 21.86 0.30 23.79
CA THR A 113 21.38 0.51 22.43
C THR A 113 20.82 -0.79 21.86
N VAL A 114 19.50 -0.85 21.71
CA VAL A 114 18.84 -2.02 21.12
C VAL A 114 18.92 -1.96 19.60
N LEU A 115 19.69 -2.86 18.99
CA LEU A 115 19.73 -3.01 17.54
C LEU A 115 18.50 -3.77 17.04
N VAL A 116 17.62 -3.08 16.31
CA VAL A 116 16.50 -3.73 15.61
C VAL A 116 17.04 -4.43 14.37
N GLU A 117 17.19 -5.75 14.45
CA GLU A 117 17.69 -6.54 13.32
C GLU A 117 16.77 -6.44 12.10
N PRO A 118 17.30 -6.08 10.91
CA PRO A 118 16.51 -6.09 9.69
C PRO A 118 16.11 -7.52 9.32
N LEU A 119 14.95 -7.67 8.70
CA LEU A 119 14.51 -8.96 8.17
C LEU A 119 15.50 -9.49 7.13
N LYS A 120 16.28 -10.51 7.49
CA LYS A 120 17.23 -11.19 6.59
C LYS A 120 16.44 -11.87 5.47
N ARG A 121 16.80 -11.59 4.22
CA ARG A 121 16.19 -12.20 3.02
C ARG A 121 17.29 -12.67 2.08
N GLU A 122 17.08 -13.85 1.48
CA GLU A 122 18.06 -14.50 0.61
C GLU A 122 17.42 -14.86 -0.75
N GLY A 123 18.24 -14.93 -1.81
CA GLY A 123 17.82 -15.39 -3.13
C GLY A 123 16.70 -14.56 -3.77
N ILE A 124 15.61 -15.23 -4.16
CA ILE A 124 14.45 -14.63 -4.83
C ILE A 124 13.79 -13.55 -3.96
N ASP A 125 13.77 -13.74 -2.64
CA ASP A 125 13.14 -12.80 -1.70
C ASP A 125 13.85 -11.44 -1.67
N LYS A 126 15.15 -11.42 -2.02
CA LYS A 126 15.93 -10.19 -2.20
C LYS A 126 15.51 -9.43 -3.46
N TRP A 127 15.24 -10.13 -4.56
CA TRP A 127 14.80 -9.53 -5.82
C TRP A 127 13.38 -8.99 -5.73
N ILE A 128 12.46 -9.73 -5.11
CA ILE A 128 11.08 -9.28 -4.87
C ILE A 128 11.09 -7.98 -4.04
N ARG A 129 11.89 -7.95 -2.97
CA ARG A 129 12.06 -6.75 -2.14
C ARG A 129 12.65 -5.59 -2.92
N TRP A 130 13.72 -5.82 -3.69
CA TRP A 130 14.32 -4.77 -4.50
C TRP A 130 13.31 -4.17 -5.48
N PHE A 131 12.53 -5.02 -6.17
CA PHE A 131 11.48 -4.55 -7.06
C PHE A 131 10.42 -3.73 -6.31
N ALA A 132 9.94 -4.21 -5.17
CA ALA A 132 8.98 -3.49 -4.33
C ALA A 132 9.52 -2.13 -3.84
N ASP A 133 10.79 -2.08 -3.44
CA ASP A 133 11.46 -0.84 -3.03
C ASP A 133 11.56 0.14 -4.22
N VAL A 134 11.87 -0.33 -5.43
CA VAL A 134 11.89 0.52 -6.63
C VAL A 134 10.51 1.12 -6.89
N ILE A 135 9.45 0.31 -6.85
CA ILE A 135 8.08 0.76 -7.11
C ILE A 135 7.57 1.70 -6.00
N ALA A 136 7.86 1.40 -4.73
CA ALA A 136 7.34 2.15 -3.59
C ALA A 136 8.14 3.42 -3.23
N THR A 137 9.37 3.59 -3.74
CA THR A 137 10.19 4.77 -3.49
C THR A 137 9.91 5.90 -4.49
N GLY A 138 10.55 7.06 -4.27
CA GLY A 138 10.49 8.18 -5.22
C GLY A 138 10.98 7.83 -6.63
N VAL A 139 11.77 6.77 -6.79
CA VAL A 139 12.19 6.27 -8.12
C VAL A 139 10.99 5.77 -8.91
N GLY A 140 10.12 4.96 -8.29
CA GLY A 140 8.88 4.47 -8.91
C GLY A 140 7.94 5.60 -9.29
N LEU A 141 7.85 6.64 -8.47
CA LEU A 141 7.08 7.85 -8.79
C LEU A 141 7.63 8.57 -10.03
N LEU A 142 8.95 8.78 -10.11
CA LEU A 142 9.58 9.40 -11.26
C LEU A 142 9.39 8.57 -12.54
N LEU A 143 9.56 7.24 -12.44
CA LEU A 143 9.31 6.33 -13.56
C LEU A 143 7.85 6.42 -14.03
N SER A 144 6.90 6.46 -13.09
CA SER A 144 5.47 6.59 -13.39
C SER A 144 5.15 7.90 -14.10
N ILE A 145 5.76 9.02 -13.68
CA ILE A 145 5.62 10.32 -14.35
C ILE A 145 6.15 10.25 -15.78
N CYS A 146 7.33 9.67 -15.98
CA CYS A 146 7.91 9.50 -17.32
C CYS A 146 7.00 8.69 -18.24
N VAL A 147 6.52 7.54 -17.76
CA VAL A 147 5.60 6.67 -18.51
C VAL A 147 4.30 7.41 -18.85
N PHE A 148 3.73 8.15 -17.91
CA PHE A 148 2.51 8.93 -18.12
C PHE A 148 2.69 10.04 -19.16
N VAL A 149 3.82 10.76 -19.12
CA VAL A 149 4.16 11.77 -20.13
C VAL A 149 4.31 11.13 -21.51
N THR A 150 4.99 9.98 -21.61
CA THR A 150 5.11 9.22 -22.86
C THR A 150 3.74 8.83 -23.42
N TRP A 151 2.80 8.38 -22.59
CA TRP A 151 1.46 8.02 -23.03
C TRP A 151 0.66 9.20 -23.57
N ILE A 152 0.70 10.34 -22.89
CA ILE A 152 0.04 11.58 -23.37
C ILE A 152 0.63 12.00 -24.72
N ALA A 153 1.96 11.88 -24.88
CA ALA A 153 2.62 12.22 -26.14
C ALA A 153 2.21 11.29 -27.29
N ILE A 154 1.96 10.00 -27.02
CA ILE A 154 1.47 9.01 -28.00
C ILE A 154 -0.02 9.18 -28.33
N GLY A 155 -0.81 9.82 -27.45
CA GLY A 155 -2.25 10.05 -27.67
C GLY A 155 -2.55 10.87 -28.92
N LYS A 156 -1.78 11.94 -29.15
CA LYS A 156 -1.94 12.81 -30.32
C LYS A 156 -1.74 12.08 -31.66
N PRO A 157 -0.62 11.36 -31.92
CA PRO A 157 -0.44 10.65 -33.19
C PRO A 157 -1.44 9.50 -33.40
N MET A 158 -2.01 8.94 -32.33
CA MET A 158 -3.05 7.90 -32.42
C MET A 158 -4.48 8.46 -32.43
N ASN A 159 -4.65 9.78 -32.49
CA ASN A 159 -5.95 10.46 -32.44
C ASN A 159 -6.83 10.08 -31.24
N TRP A 160 -6.22 9.66 -30.12
CA TRP A 160 -6.94 9.28 -28.89
C TRP A 160 -7.98 8.17 -29.10
N ASN A 161 -7.73 7.25 -30.04
CA ASN A 161 -8.63 6.14 -30.36
C ASN A 161 -8.61 5.01 -29.31
N ASP A 162 -9.45 4.00 -29.47
CA ASP A 162 -9.56 2.88 -28.53
C ASP A 162 -8.25 2.08 -28.40
N ASN A 163 -7.48 1.97 -29.48
CA ASN A 163 -6.15 1.38 -29.45
C ASN A 163 -5.19 2.15 -28.51
N TRP A 164 -5.27 3.49 -28.44
CA TRP A 164 -4.47 4.26 -27.49
C TRP A 164 -4.85 3.93 -26.04
N TRP A 165 -6.15 3.84 -25.73
CA TRP A 165 -6.63 3.43 -24.41
C TRP A 165 -6.21 1.99 -24.06
N LEU A 166 -6.24 1.08 -25.03
CA LEU A 166 -5.88 -0.32 -24.84
C LEU A 166 -4.38 -0.54 -24.61
N ILE A 167 -3.50 0.27 -25.22
CA ILE A 167 -2.06 0.20 -24.95
C ILE A 167 -1.79 0.55 -23.49
N ILE A 168 -2.42 1.61 -22.98
CA ILE A 168 -2.30 2.02 -21.57
C ILE A 168 -2.82 0.89 -20.68
N GLY A 169 -4.04 0.41 -20.97
CA GLY A 169 -4.67 -0.69 -20.26
C GLY A 169 -3.76 -1.92 -20.19
N THR A 170 -3.27 -2.39 -21.32
CA THR A 170 -2.39 -3.56 -21.43
C THR A 170 -1.14 -3.44 -20.57
N TYR A 171 -0.45 -2.29 -20.62
CA TYR A 171 0.71 -2.08 -19.75
C TYR A 171 0.29 -2.13 -18.28
N THR A 172 -0.75 -1.38 -17.90
CA THR A 172 -1.19 -1.29 -16.51
C THR A 172 -1.68 -2.64 -15.98
N GLY A 173 -2.40 -3.44 -16.76
CA GLY A 173 -2.85 -4.77 -16.37
C GLY A 173 -1.70 -5.76 -16.20
N LEU A 174 -0.74 -5.78 -17.14
CA LEU A 174 0.43 -6.67 -17.04
C LEU A 174 1.32 -6.31 -15.84
N VAL A 175 1.63 -5.03 -15.65
CA VAL A 175 2.46 -4.56 -14.53
C VAL A 175 1.71 -4.69 -13.21
N GLY A 176 0.44 -4.29 -13.17
CA GLY A 176 -0.44 -4.38 -11.99
C GLY A 176 -0.65 -5.82 -11.53
N PHE A 177 -0.71 -6.78 -12.46
CA PHE A 177 -0.76 -8.20 -12.13
C PHE A 177 0.51 -8.67 -11.42
N ILE A 178 1.70 -8.32 -11.90
CA ILE A 178 2.95 -8.64 -11.21
C ILE A 178 3.00 -7.92 -9.85
N ASP A 179 2.69 -6.63 -9.83
CA ASP A 179 2.71 -5.80 -8.63
C ASP A 179 1.75 -6.34 -7.56
N GLY A 180 0.57 -6.82 -7.94
CA GLY A 180 -0.39 -7.42 -7.02
C GLY A 180 0.16 -8.64 -6.25
N PHE A 181 0.96 -9.48 -6.90
CA PHE A 181 1.64 -10.60 -6.24
C PHE A 181 2.83 -10.13 -5.40
N VAL A 182 3.66 -9.23 -5.93
CA VAL A 182 4.81 -8.66 -5.19
C VAL A 182 4.34 -7.98 -3.91
N LEU A 183 3.37 -7.06 -4.00
CA LEU A 183 2.83 -6.33 -2.87
C LEU A 183 2.30 -7.27 -1.81
N ARG A 184 1.66 -8.37 -2.22
CA ARG A 184 1.11 -9.34 -1.26
C ARG A 184 2.18 -10.14 -0.56
N GLU A 185 3.20 -10.63 -1.27
CA GLU A 185 4.37 -11.29 -0.67
C GLU A 185 5.02 -10.36 0.36
N VAL A 186 5.31 -9.12 -0.05
CA VAL A 186 6.02 -8.16 0.78
C VAL A 186 5.21 -7.80 2.00
N TYR A 187 3.92 -7.50 1.81
CA TYR A 187 3.01 -7.13 2.90
C TYR A 187 2.82 -8.27 3.90
N PHE A 188 2.68 -9.51 3.43
CA PHE A 188 2.56 -10.69 4.30
C PHE A 188 3.79 -10.85 5.18
N ASN A 189 4.98 -10.77 4.60
CA ASN A 189 6.24 -10.93 5.32
C ASN A 189 6.48 -9.79 6.32
N ILE A 190 6.16 -8.54 5.95
CA ILE A 190 6.25 -7.41 6.88
C ILE A 190 5.29 -7.60 8.05
N THR A 191 4.03 -7.94 7.77
CA THR A 191 3.01 -8.13 8.81
C THR A 191 3.37 -9.26 9.76
N ALA A 192 3.88 -10.39 9.26
CA ALA A 192 4.30 -11.51 10.09
C ALA A 192 5.49 -11.16 10.99
N TYR A 193 6.46 -10.40 10.47
CA TYR A 193 7.59 -9.91 11.26
C TYR A 193 7.14 -8.93 12.35
N GLU A 194 6.31 -7.95 12.00
CA GLU A 194 5.75 -6.98 12.95
C GLU A 194 4.93 -7.66 14.05
N GLU A 195 4.10 -8.64 13.69
CA GLU A 195 3.29 -9.38 14.66
C GLU A 195 4.16 -10.13 15.67
N THR A 196 5.25 -10.76 15.20
CA THR A 196 6.21 -11.44 16.07
C THR A 196 6.82 -10.46 17.06
N LYS A 197 7.32 -9.32 16.58
CA LYS A 197 7.95 -8.30 17.43
C LYS A 197 6.99 -7.66 18.42
N ILE A 198 5.76 -7.36 17.99
CA ILE A 198 4.71 -6.83 18.87
C ILE A 198 4.37 -7.84 19.99
N THR A 199 4.30 -9.13 19.65
CA THR A 199 4.02 -10.17 20.64
C THR A 199 5.14 -10.27 21.67
N THR A 200 6.40 -10.21 21.24
CA THR A 200 7.56 -10.14 22.15
C THR A 200 7.47 -8.94 23.08
N LEU A 201 7.20 -7.73 22.56
CA LEU A 201 7.07 -6.52 23.37
C LEU A 201 5.94 -6.61 24.40
N ILE A 202 4.81 -7.23 24.07
CA ILE A 202 3.71 -7.45 25.01
C ILE A 202 4.14 -8.41 26.12
N GLU A 203 4.88 -9.48 25.80
CA GLU A 203 5.36 -10.43 26.80
C GLU A 203 6.36 -9.77 27.74
N GLU A 204 7.32 -8.99 27.22
CA GLU A 204 8.26 -8.20 28.03
C GLU A 204 7.52 -7.23 28.96
N SER A 205 6.46 -6.60 28.45
CA SER A 205 5.62 -5.70 29.26
C SER A 205 4.91 -6.43 30.39
N ARG A 206 4.48 -7.67 30.16
CA ARG A 206 3.86 -8.52 31.19
C ARG A 206 4.88 -8.91 32.24
N THR A 207 6.09 -9.29 31.83
CA THR A 207 7.19 -9.61 32.74
C THR A 207 7.50 -8.43 33.66
N LEU A 208 7.61 -7.21 33.11
CA LEU A 208 7.85 -6.00 33.89
C LEU A 208 6.73 -5.69 34.92
N LEU A 209 5.47 -5.87 34.53
CA LEU A 209 4.34 -5.68 35.44
C LEU A 209 4.34 -6.71 36.58
N ASN A 210 4.64 -7.97 36.26
CA ASN A 210 4.74 -9.05 37.24
C ASN A 210 5.90 -8.83 38.22
N GLU A 211 7.07 -8.38 37.73
CA GLU A 211 8.21 -8.03 38.58
C GLU A 211 7.92 -6.85 39.50
N ALA A 212 7.09 -5.91 39.06
CA ALA A 212 6.62 -4.79 39.87
C ALA A 212 5.46 -5.14 40.83
N ASP A 213 5.01 -6.40 40.84
CA ASP A 213 3.83 -6.88 41.59
C ASP A 213 2.55 -6.09 41.27
N ILE A 214 2.42 -5.64 40.01
CA ILE A 214 1.25 -4.93 39.51
C ILE A 214 0.30 -5.94 38.88
N ASP A 215 -0.85 -6.16 39.53
CA ASP A 215 -1.93 -7.01 39.04
C ASP A 215 -2.67 -6.35 37.86
N LEU A 216 -2.07 -6.42 36.67
CA LEU A 216 -2.68 -6.00 35.41
C LEU A 216 -2.62 -7.15 34.41
N GLU A 217 -3.74 -7.83 34.22
CA GLU A 217 -3.88 -8.82 33.15
C GLU A 217 -3.87 -8.13 31.77
N LEU A 218 -2.80 -8.37 31.00
CA LEU A 218 -2.77 -8.03 29.58
C LEU A 218 -3.39 -9.17 28.77
N PRO A 219 -4.62 -9.03 28.25
CA PRO A 219 -5.31 -10.13 27.60
C PRO A 219 -4.57 -10.53 26.32
N TYR A 220 -4.38 -11.84 26.13
CA TYR A 220 -3.80 -12.35 24.89
C TYR A 220 -4.61 -11.90 23.68
N LEU A 221 -3.91 -11.57 22.59
CA LEU A 221 -4.53 -11.25 21.30
C LEU A 221 -5.24 -12.49 20.76
N LYS A 222 -6.52 -12.65 21.10
CA LYS A 222 -7.33 -13.79 20.69
C LYS A 222 -7.49 -13.78 19.17
N GLU A 223 -7.05 -14.86 18.51
CA GLU A 223 -7.33 -15.05 17.10
C GLU A 223 -8.83 -15.21 16.88
N ARG A 224 -9.41 -14.43 15.94
CA ARG A 224 -10.76 -14.71 15.43
C ARG A 224 -10.76 -16.08 14.75
N LYS A 225 -11.75 -16.91 15.04
CA LYS A 225 -11.89 -18.27 14.46
C LYS A 225 -12.97 -18.34 13.36
N ASP A 226 -13.40 -17.19 12.85
CA ASP A 226 -14.50 -17.11 11.89
C ASP A 226 -14.15 -17.81 10.58
N ILE A 227 -15.14 -18.42 9.92
CA ILE A 227 -14.95 -19.12 8.63
C ILE A 227 -14.38 -18.16 7.57
N SER A 228 -14.88 -16.92 7.56
CA SER A 228 -14.34 -15.85 6.71
C SER A 228 -12.85 -15.65 6.94
N TYR A 229 -12.41 -15.62 8.19
CA TYR A 229 -11.00 -15.47 8.52
C TYR A 229 -10.18 -16.66 8.02
N ARG A 230 -10.67 -17.90 8.17
CA ARG A 230 -9.95 -19.09 7.69
C ARG A 230 -9.78 -19.09 6.16
N ILE A 231 -10.84 -18.74 5.43
CA ILE A 231 -10.81 -18.66 3.96
C ILE A 231 -9.84 -17.56 3.53
N SER A 232 -9.95 -16.36 4.09
CA SER A 232 -9.07 -15.25 3.75
C SER A 232 -7.61 -15.53 4.11
N LYS A 233 -7.33 -16.18 5.25
CA LYS A 233 -5.97 -16.59 5.66
C LYS A 233 -5.38 -17.57 4.66
N TYR A 234 -6.18 -18.54 4.20
CA TYR A 234 -5.74 -19.52 3.21
C TYR A 234 -5.46 -18.89 1.84
N ILE A 235 -6.38 -18.08 1.33
CA ILE A 235 -6.20 -17.33 0.07
C ILE A 235 -4.96 -16.43 0.15
N ASN A 236 -4.80 -15.74 1.28
CA ASN A 236 -3.66 -14.86 1.49
C ASN A 236 -2.35 -15.65 1.45
N LEU A 237 -2.28 -16.81 2.13
CA LEU A 237 -1.09 -17.68 2.15
C LEU A 237 -0.67 -18.17 0.76
N ILE A 238 -1.64 -18.54 -0.08
CA ILE A 238 -1.34 -18.97 -1.46
C ILE A 238 -0.76 -17.82 -2.27
N CYS A 239 -1.42 -16.66 -2.23
CA CYS A 239 -1.07 -15.52 -3.06
C CYS A 239 0.13 -14.71 -2.51
N SER A 240 0.56 -14.94 -1.27
CA SER A 240 1.71 -14.27 -0.67
C SER A 240 3.00 -15.10 -0.74
N ASN A 241 2.98 -16.24 -1.44
CA ASN A 241 4.14 -17.09 -1.60
C ASN A 241 5.10 -16.50 -2.64
N LYS A 242 6.41 -16.52 -2.41
CA LYS A 242 7.43 -16.09 -3.40
C LYS A 242 7.29 -16.77 -4.77
N TRP A 243 6.87 -18.04 -4.79
CA TRP A 243 6.63 -18.76 -6.04
C TRP A 243 5.43 -18.21 -6.82
N SER A 244 4.48 -17.56 -6.15
CA SER A 244 3.35 -16.90 -6.82
C SER A 244 3.80 -15.67 -7.62
N VAL A 245 4.83 -14.95 -7.13
CA VAL A 245 5.47 -13.84 -7.88
C VAL A 245 6.23 -14.37 -9.11
N VAL A 246 6.96 -15.48 -8.95
CA VAL A 246 7.64 -16.10 -10.11
C VAL A 246 6.61 -16.56 -11.14
N PHE A 247 5.53 -17.19 -10.68
CA PHE A 247 4.42 -17.60 -11.54
C PHE A 247 3.80 -16.41 -12.29
N SER A 248 3.60 -15.26 -11.64
CA SER A 248 3.03 -14.09 -12.30
C SER A 248 3.91 -13.55 -13.42
N VAL A 249 5.23 -13.54 -13.22
CA VAL A 249 6.20 -13.17 -14.26
C VAL A 249 6.15 -14.15 -15.44
N VAL A 250 6.09 -15.45 -15.18
CA VAL A 250 5.96 -16.48 -16.23
C VAL A 250 4.67 -16.30 -17.04
N VAL A 251 3.55 -16.03 -16.36
CA VAL A 251 2.27 -15.75 -17.02
C VAL A 251 2.36 -14.51 -17.90
N VAL A 252 2.95 -13.41 -17.42
CA VAL A 252 3.12 -12.19 -18.23
C VAL A 252 4.00 -12.44 -19.45
N ILE A 253 5.10 -13.18 -19.31
CA ILE A 253 5.94 -13.57 -20.46
C ILE A 253 5.13 -14.38 -21.48
N GLY A 254 4.31 -15.34 -21.01
CA GLY A 254 3.42 -16.12 -21.87
C GLY A 254 2.40 -15.26 -22.63
N LEU A 255 1.79 -14.28 -21.94
CA LEU A 255 0.86 -13.32 -22.54
C LEU A 255 1.56 -12.44 -23.58
N LEU A 256 2.77 -11.96 -23.32
CA LEU A 256 3.56 -11.17 -24.28
C LEU A 256 3.94 -11.95 -25.54
N ILE A 257 4.32 -13.22 -25.39
CA ILE A 257 4.59 -14.12 -26.53
C ILE A 257 3.32 -14.31 -27.36
N MET A 258 2.18 -14.56 -26.71
CA MET A 258 0.89 -14.70 -27.38
C MET A 258 0.49 -13.41 -28.13
N ALA A 259 0.64 -12.25 -27.49
CA ALA A 259 0.31 -10.98 -28.12
C ALA A 259 1.21 -10.66 -29.32
N THR A 260 2.50 -10.99 -29.22
CA THR A 260 3.45 -10.84 -30.32
C THR A 260 3.08 -11.76 -31.49
N ALA A 261 2.68 -13.02 -31.21
CA ALA A 261 2.23 -13.96 -32.23
C ALA A 261 0.93 -13.49 -32.92
N MET A 262 0.07 -12.77 -32.21
CA MET A 262 -1.15 -12.14 -32.73
C MET A 262 -0.93 -10.71 -33.26
N SER A 263 0.33 -10.32 -33.48
CA SER A 263 0.74 -9.02 -34.02
C SER A 263 0.13 -7.81 -33.29
N TRP A 264 -0.05 -7.93 -31.97
CA TRP A 264 -0.62 -6.85 -31.13
C TRP A 264 -2.00 -6.35 -31.59
N SER A 265 -2.80 -7.23 -32.19
CA SER A 265 -4.21 -6.97 -32.49
C SER A 265 -5.00 -6.54 -31.25
N GLU A 266 -6.15 -5.91 -31.46
CA GLU A 266 -7.03 -5.44 -30.39
C GLU A 266 -7.41 -6.58 -29.42
N THR A 267 -7.82 -7.72 -29.97
CA THR A 267 -8.11 -8.93 -29.21
C THR A 267 -6.90 -9.41 -28.38
N ALA A 268 -5.69 -9.32 -28.92
CA ALA A 268 -4.48 -9.71 -28.19
C ALA A 268 -4.19 -8.78 -27.00
N GLN A 269 -4.39 -7.47 -27.18
CA GLN A 269 -4.27 -6.49 -26.10
C GLN A 269 -5.32 -6.74 -25.00
N LEU A 270 -6.57 -6.99 -25.40
CA LEU A 270 -7.65 -7.31 -24.48
C LEU A 270 -7.44 -8.61 -23.70
N VAL A 271 -6.88 -9.65 -24.33
CA VAL A 271 -6.52 -10.92 -23.67
C VAL A 271 -5.36 -10.74 -22.67
N CYS A 272 -4.40 -9.87 -22.97
CA CYS A 272 -3.35 -9.52 -22.02
C CYS A 272 -3.89 -8.73 -20.83
N ASN A 273 -4.84 -7.81 -21.07
CA ASN A 273 -5.29 -6.84 -20.09
C ASN A 273 -6.43 -7.35 -19.19
N THR A 274 -7.48 -7.92 -19.78
CA THR A 274 -8.72 -8.22 -19.05
C THR A 274 -8.52 -9.26 -17.94
N PRO A 275 -7.89 -10.42 -18.18
CA PRO A 275 -7.67 -11.42 -17.13
C PRO A 275 -6.73 -10.91 -16.03
N THR A 276 -5.72 -10.13 -16.39
CA THR A 276 -4.73 -9.61 -15.45
C THR A 276 -5.35 -8.57 -14.52
N MET A 277 -6.14 -7.63 -15.05
CA MET A 277 -6.91 -6.67 -14.25
C MET A 277 -7.96 -7.34 -13.36
N ILE A 278 -8.63 -8.40 -13.81
CA ILE A 278 -9.59 -9.15 -12.97
C ILE A 278 -8.87 -9.74 -11.74
N ILE A 279 -7.72 -10.37 -11.96
CA ILE A 279 -6.96 -10.98 -10.85
C ILE A 279 -6.40 -9.90 -9.92
N GLU A 280 -5.91 -8.79 -10.47
CA GLU A 280 -5.49 -7.62 -9.68
C GLU A 280 -6.65 -7.05 -8.84
N GLY A 281 -7.84 -6.91 -9.42
CA GLY A 281 -9.05 -6.44 -8.74
C GLY A 281 -9.43 -7.33 -7.57
N PHE A 282 -9.40 -8.65 -7.79
CA PHE A 282 -9.55 -9.63 -6.73
C PHE A 282 -8.48 -9.46 -5.63
N PHE A 283 -7.23 -9.21 -6.01
CA PHE A 283 -6.17 -9.02 -5.03
C PHE A 283 -6.32 -7.77 -4.19
N LEU A 284 -6.76 -6.65 -4.76
CA LEU A 284 -7.05 -5.45 -3.99
C LEU A 284 -8.19 -5.66 -2.99
N LEU A 285 -9.27 -6.37 -3.38
CA LEU A 285 -10.37 -6.69 -2.47
C LEU A 285 -9.90 -7.55 -1.28
N ILE A 286 -9.10 -8.58 -1.55
CA ILE A 286 -8.53 -9.41 -0.48
C ILE A 286 -7.53 -8.63 0.36
N LEU A 287 -6.71 -7.75 -0.22
CA LEU A 287 -5.81 -6.88 0.55
C LEU A 287 -6.60 -5.96 1.47
N LEU A 288 -7.70 -5.36 1.00
CA LEU A 288 -8.59 -4.53 1.82
C LEU A 288 -9.20 -5.33 2.97
N GLN A 289 -9.64 -6.56 2.71
CA GLN A 289 -10.13 -7.49 3.73
C GLN A 289 -9.05 -7.81 4.78
N CYS A 290 -7.86 -8.23 4.34
CA CYS A 290 -6.74 -8.54 5.22
C CYS A 290 -6.32 -7.34 6.08
N HIS A 291 -6.32 -6.14 5.48
CA HIS A 291 -5.97 -4.91 6.18
C HIS A 291 -6.92 -4.64 7.35
N GLY A 292 -8.23 -4.83 7.15
CA GLY A 292 -9.23 -4.66 8.20
C GLY A 292 -8.97 -5.56 9.42
N TYR A 293 -8.59 -6.83 9.18
CA TYR A 293 -8.28 -7.77 10.25
C TYR A 293 -6.96 -7.47 10.95
N THR A 294 -5.90 -7.22 10.18
CA THR A 294 -4.57 -6.90 10.72
C THR A 294 -4.61 -5.60 11.51
N ASP A 295 -5.33 -4.59 11.04
CA ASP A 295 -5.47 -3.31 11.74
C ASP A 295 -6.18 -3.44 13.07
N GLU A 296 -7.26 -4.21 13.14
CA GLU A 296 -7.98 -4.43 14.40
C GLU A 296 -7.04 -5.06 15.43
N LYS A 297 -6.35 -6.15 15.05
CA LYS A 297 -5.38 -6.83 15.92
C LYS A 297 -4.25 -5.89 16.36
N ARG A 298 -3.66 -5.14 15.42
CA ARG A 298 -2.59 -4.17 15.68
C ARG A 298 -3.04 -3.07 16.64
N ARG A 299 -4.25 -2.54 16.48
CA ARG A 299 -4.80 -1.50 17.35
C ARG A 299 -4.97 -2.00 18.77
N HIS A 300 -5.50 -3.21 18.94
CA HIS A 300 -5.62 -3.82 20.27
C HIS A 300 -4.25 -3.99 20.93
N ALA A 301 -3.27 -4.51 20.21
CA ALA A 301 -1.91 -4.69 20.70
C ALA A 301 -1.26 -3.37 21.15
N ILE A 302 -1.36 -2.32 20.32
CA ILE A 302 -0.80 -1.00 20.63
C ILE A 302 -1.49 -0.36 21.85
N VAL A 303 -2.81 -0.50 21.97
CA VAL A 303 -3.55 0.01 23.14
C VAL A 303 -3.13 -0.73 24.40
N GLN A 304 -2.94 -2.04 24.35
CA GLN A 304 -2.45 -2.82 25.49
C GLN A 304 -1.06 -2.37 25.92
N MET A 305 -0.14 -2.21 24.97
CA MET A 305 1.21 -1.70 25.26
C MET A 305 1.15 -0.30 25.88
N LYS A 306 0.33 0.62 25.34
CA LYS A 306 0.16 1.96 25.92
C LYS A 306 -0.37 1.89 27.36
N ASN A 307 -1.37 1.06 27.60
CA ASN A 307 -1.98 0.93 28.92
C ASN A 307 -0.99 0.35 29.94
N SER A 308 -0.14 -0.61 29.54
CA SER A 308 0.88 -1.16 30.44
C SER A 308 1.88 -0.08 30.87
N ARG A 309 2.34 0.78 29.95
CA ARG A 309 3.25 1.91 30.26
C ARG A 309 2.59 2.95 31.15
N GLU A 310 1.33 3.28 30.89
CA GLU A 310 0.59 4.25 31.69
C GLU A 310 0.41 3.80 33.15
N VAL A 311 0.11 2.52 33.37
CA VAL A 311 -0.02 1.95 34.72
C VAL A 311 1.35 1.93 35.41
N LEU A 312 2.41 1.49 34.72
CA LEU A 312 3.76 1.47 35.26
C LEU A 312 4.25 2.89 35.62
N HIS A 313 3.99 3.87 34.76
CA HIS A 313 4.28 5.27 35.02
C HIS A 313 3.52 5.80 36.24
N SER A 314 2.22 5.50 36.36
CA SER A 314 1.41 5.91 37.51
C SER A 314 1.92 5.31 38.82
N TYR A 315 2.35 4.04 38.78
CA TYR A 315 2.95 3.35 39.92
C TYR A 315 4.29 3.96 40.33
N ALA A 316 5.20 4.20 39.38
CA ALA A 316 6.49 4.82 39.63
C ALA A 316 6.35 6.24 40.24
N LEU A 317 5.38 7.01 39.75
CA LEU A 317 5.08 8.34 40.27
C LEU A 317 4.59 8.29 41.73
N ALA A 318 3.74 7.31 42.07
CA ALA A 318 3.28 7.10 43.44
C ALA A 318 4.45 6.75 44.39
N ILE A 319 5.37 5.88 43.96
CA ILE A 319 6.57 5.53 44.75
C ILE A 319 7.44 6.76 44.99
N ASN A 320 7.68 7.56 43.95
CA ASN A 320 8.51 8.75 44.06
C ASN A 320 7.92 9.75 45.06
N HIS A 321 6.60 9.97 45.04
CA HIS A 321 5.92 10.81 46.03
C HIS A 321 6.07 10.27 47.46
N MET A 322 5.88 8.97 47.67
CA MET A 322 6.03 8.36 48.99
C MET A 322 7.46 8.49 49.56
N LYS A 323 8.49 8.45 48.70
CA LYS A 323 9.88 8.67 49.12
C LYS A 323 10.15 10.13 49.50
N GLN A 324 9.58 11.07 48.74
CA GLN A 324 9.68 12.50 49.06
C GLN A 324 9.05 12.81 50.42
N GLU A 325 7.88 12.25 50.72
CA GLU A 325 7.19 12.44 52.00
C GLU A 325 7.95 11.89 53.21
N ARG A 326 8.73 10.81 53.04
CA ARG A 326 9.58 10.24 54.11
C ARG A 326 10.86 11.04 54.38
N GLY A 327 11.15 12.08 53.59
CA GLY A 327 12.42 12.81 53.69
C GLY A 327 13.63 11.99 53.24
N GLU A 328 13.41 10.86 52.56
CA GLU A 328 14.48 10.01 52.01
C GLU A 328 15.00 10.52 50.66
N ALA A 329 14.47 11.66 50.17
CA ALA A 329 14.88 12.29 48.91
C ALA A 329 16.14 13.16 49.04
N ASP A 330 16.85 13.09 50.17
CA ASP A 330 18.09 13.81 50.42
C ASP A 330 19.28 13.09 49.78
N GLY A 331 19.64 13.47 48.55
CA GLY A 331 20.88 13.01 47.93
C GLY A 331 21.25 13.65 46.60
N PHE A 332 20.32 13.72 45.64
CA PHE A 332 20.63 14.25 44.30
C PHE A 332 19.41 14.94 43.70
N GLY A 333 19.08 16.12 44.24
CA GLY A 333 18.05 16.98 43.69
C GLY A 333 18.49 17.59 42.36
N VAL A 334 18.28 16.90 41.24
CA VAL A 334 18.16 17.58 39.95
C VAL A 334 16.79 18.27 39.98
N PRO A 335 16.73 19.61 39.96
CA PRO A 335 15.46 20.31 40.11
C PRO A 335 14.53 19.94 38.94
N PHE A 336 13.28 19.59 39.27
CA PHE A 336 12.23 19.43 38.28
C PHE A 336 12.09 20.76 37.51
N PRO A 337 12.20 20.81 36.17
CA PRO A 337 11.76 21.98 35.43
C PRO A 337 10.29 22.26 35.79
N PRO A 338 9.91 23.53 35.95
CA PRO A 338 8.55 23.90 36.31
C PRO A 338 7.57 23.31 35.30
N LYS A 339 6.46 22.76 35.80
CA LYS A 339 5.33 22.30 35.00
C LYS A 339 4.96 23.42 34.02
N SER A 340 5.27 23.25 32.74
CA SER A 340 4.61 24.06 31.72
C SER A 340 3.12 23.75 31.83
N HIS A 341 2.32 24.79 32.01
CA HIS A 341 0.87 24.68 32.01
C HIS A 341 0.42 24.10 30.67
N SER A 342 0.26 22.77 30.60
CA SER A 342 -0.57 22.13 29.60
C SER A 342 -2.01 22.14 30.10
N GLU A 343 -2.88 22.60 29.21
CA GLU A 343 -4.30 22.80 29.44
C GLU A 343 -4.97 21.57 30.03
N SER A 344 -5.92 21.82 30.94
CA SER A 344 -6.86 20.86 31.51
C SER A 344 -7.42 19.90 30.45
N SER A 345 -7.04 18.63 30.54
CA SER A 345 -7.65 17.52 29.81
C SER A 345 -9.08 17.26 30.37
N PRO A 346 -10.15 17.34 29.57
CA PRO A 346 -11.53 17.24 30.06
C PRO A 346 -12.05 15.79 30.19
N TYR A 347 -11.18 14.78 30.28
CA TYR A 347 -11.61 13.37 30.31
C TYR A 347 -11.11 12.65 31.57
N ALA A 348 -11.72 12.98 32.70
CA ALA A 348 -11.73 12.11 33.87
C ALA A 348 -13.20 11.75 34.16
N ASN A 349 -13.65 10.59 33.69
CA ASN A 349 -14.87 9.95 34.18
C ASN A 349 -14.57 8.48 34.49
N PRO A 350 -14.68 8.05 35.76
CA PRO A 350 -14.52 6.67 36.16
C PRO A 350 -15.87 5.97 36.13
N ASN A 351 -16.26 5.41 34.99
CA ASN A 351 -17.25 4.33 34.93
C ASN A 351 -17.11 3.58 33.61
N ASN A 352 -16.36 2.49 33.67
CA ASN A 352 -16.11 1.57 32.56
C ASN A 352 -17.22 0.51 32.59
N SER A 353 -18.16 0.56 31.65
CA SER A 353 -18.98 -0.58 31.28
C SER A 353 -18.83 -0.78 29.78
N TYR A 354 -18.40 -1.97 29.40
CA TYR A 354 -18.18 -2.42 28.03
C TYR A 354 -19.32 -1.99 27.09
N ALA A 355 -19.05 -1.03 26.22
CA ALA A 355 -19.93 -0.66 25.12
C ALA A 355 -19.09 -0.36 23.86
N THR A 356 -19.49 -0.99 22.78
CA THR A 356 -19.08 -0.80 21.39
C THR A 356 -18.59 0.62 21.09
N ALA A 357 -17.32 0.75 20.72
CA ALA A 357 -16.69 1.99 20.29
C ALA A 357 -17.37 2.53 19.01
N HIS A 358 -18.31 3.47 19.20
CA HIS A 358 -18.73 4.37 18.15
C HIS A 358 -17.64 5.44 17.94
N GLU A 359 -17.16 5.55 16.70
CA GLU A 359 -16.17 6.52 16.24
C GLU A 359 -16.70 7.96 16.45
N ALA A 360 -16.07 8.74 17.34
CA ALA A 360 -16.19 10.20 17.33
C ALA A 360 -15.19 10.80 16.33
N PRO A 361 -15.55 11.85 15.56
CA PRO A 361 -14.63 12.50 14.64
C PRO A 361 -13.58 13.32 15.41
N TYR A 362 -12.31 13.15 15.05
CA TYR A 362 -11.20 13.92 15.62
C TYR A 362 -11.25 15.38 15.12
N PRO A 363 -10.98 16.36 16.00
CA PRO A 363 -10.85 17.75 15.58
C PRO A 363 -9.57 17.96 14.73
N PRO A 364 -9.58 18.90 13.77
CA PRO A 364 -8.40 19.23 12.98
C PRO A 364 -7.38 19.98 13.85
N HIS A 365 -6.14 19.49 13.90
CA HIS A 365 -5.01 20.24 14.50
C HIS A 365 -4.29 21.08 13.44
N PRO A 366 -3.75 22.27 13.81
CA PRO A 366 -3.00 23.12 12.90
C PRO A 366 -1.59 22.55 12.65
N TYR A 367 -1.15 22.55 11.40
CA TYR A 367 0.20 22.17 11.00
C TYR A 367 1.22 23.22 11.46
N ALA A 368 2.21 22.80 12.26
CA ALA A 368 3.44 23.57 12.47
C ALA A 368 4.49 23.14 11.42
N ASN A 369 5.02 24.12 10.71
CA ASN A 369 5.98 24.01 9.61
C ASN A 369 7.42 24.00 10.16
N PRO A 370 8.28 23.01 9.85
CA PRO A 370 9.70 23.10 10.17
C PRO A 370 10.48 23.56 8.94
N GLN A 371 10.89 24.83 8.92
CA GLN A 371 11.94 25.32 8.03
C GLN A 371 13.23 25.62 8.79
N LYS A 372 14.30 25.01 8.28
CA LYS A 372 15.71 25.46 8.25
C LYS A 372 16.54 25.39 9.53
N GLU A 373 17.44 24.41 9.54
CA GLU A 373 18.80 24.63 10.04
C GLU A 373 19.80 23.93 9.11
N ASN A 374 20.67 24.71 8.46
CA ASN A 374 21.74 24.26 7.59
C ASN A 374 23.06 24.30 8.36
N ALA A 375 23.84 23.22 8.34
CA ALA A 375 25.29 23.25 8.58
C ALA A 375 26.00 22.27 7.62
N PRO A 376 27.18 22.59 7.07
CA PRO A 376 27.74 21.89 5.93
C PRO A 376 28.68 20.74 6.36
N PHE A 377 28.48 19.57 5.75
CA PHE A 377 29.43 18.46 5.81
C PHE A 377 30.58 18.67 4.82
N SER A 378 31.80 18.63 5.35
CA SER A 378 33.07 18.65 4.64
C SER A 378 33.24 17.40 3.76
N LYS A 379 33.55 17.60 2.47
CA LYS A 379 33.88 16.53 1.51
C LYS A 379 35.36 16.18 1.60
N SER A 380 35.69 14.97 2.04
CA SER A 380 36.99 14.36 1.78
C SER A 380 36.99 13.73 0.39
N GLN A 381 37.87 14.21 -0.50
CA GLN A 381 38.15 13.62 -1.81
C GLN A 381 38.84 12.24 -1.67
N PRO A 382 38.53 11.26 -2.54
CA PRO A 382 39.37 10.09 -2.72
C PRO A 382 40.53 10.37 -3.70
N PRO A 383 41.67 9.66 -3.58
CA PRO A 383 42.85 9.86 -4.40
C PRO A 383 42.68 9.30 -5.84
N PRO A 384 43.49 9.77 -6.81
CA PRO A 384 43.39 9.36 -8.20
C PRO A 384 44.06 7.99 -8.42
N ILE A 385 43.45 7.16 -9.26
CA ILE A 385 44.03 5.89 -9.75
C ILE A 385 44.61 6.13 -11.17
N PRO A 386 45.77 5.55 -11.52
CA PRO A 386 46.51 5.89 -12.73
C PRO A 386 45.97 5.22 -14.00
N HIS A 387 46.17 5.90 -15.12
CA HIS A 387 46.00 5.40 -16.47
C HIS A 387 46.91 4.20 -16.77
N ALA A 388 46.38 3.23 -17.51
CA ALA A 388 47.16 2.27 -18.29
C ALA A 388 46.57 2.18 -19.70
N ASP A 389 47.40 2.56 -20.68
CA ASP A 389 47.20 2.33 -22.10
C ASP A 389 47.30 0.84 -22.44
N SER A 390 46.51 0.38 -23.42
CA SER A 390 47.03 -0.48 -24.51
C SER A 390 45.99 -0.75 -25.60
N ASN A 391 46.42 -0.36 -26.80
CA ASN A 391 45.97 -0.68 -28.16
C ASN A 391 45.48 -2.12 -28.44
N ASN A 392 44.43 -2.25 -29.27
CA ASN A 392 44.43 -2.81 -30.65
C ASN A 392 42.98 -3.15 -31.06
N MET A 393 42.38 -2.51 -32.07
CA MET A 393 42.58 -2.67 -33.52
C MET A 393 41.87 -3.93 -34.07
N TYR A 394 40.70 -3.76 -34.70
CA TYR A 394 40.41 -4.29 -36.05
C TYR A 394 39.20 -3.59 -36.70
N ASN A 395 39.36 -3.36 -38.00
CA ASN A 395 38.56 -2.57 -38.93
C ASN A 395 37.37 -3.34 -39.54
N ASP A 396 36.23 -2.63 -39.69
CA ASP A 396 35.52 -2.30 -40.97
C ASP A 396 34.93 -3.44 -41.86
N PRO A 397 34.14 -3.15 -42.94
CA PRO A 397 32.83 -2.49 -43.07
C PRO A 397 31.77 -3.34 -43.85
N ARG A 398 30.55 -2.77 -43.99
CA ARG A 398 29.83 -2.44 -45.25
C ARG A 398 28.38 -2.95 -45.40
N ALA A 399 27.52 -1.96 -45.67
CA ALA A 399 26.47 -1.87 -46.71
C ALA A 399 25.20 -2.73 -46.56
N SER A 400 24.02 -2.09 -46.53
CA SER A 400 23.28 -1.69 -47.75
C SER A 400 21.95 -0.94 -47.43
N ALA A 401 21.88 0.28 -47.98
CA ALA A 401 20.82 0.99 -48.71
C ALA A 401 19.28 0.69 -48.55
N PRO A 402 18.43 1.69 -48.92
CA PRO A 402 17.07 1.90 -48.40
C PRO A 402 15.95 1.58 -49.41
N TYR A 403 14.68 1.55 -48.95
CA TYR A 403 13.51 1.58 -49.83
C TYR A 403 12.45 2.61 -49.40
N ASP A 404 12.18 3.47 -50.39
CA ASP A 404 10.98 4.22 -50.80
C ASP A 404 10.05 4.96 -49.83
N GLN A 405 9.92 6.26 -50.14
CA GLN A 405 8.87 7.18 -49.73
C GLN A 405 7.64 7.02 -50.62
N GLY A 406 6.47 6.87 -49.99
CA GLY A 406 5.17 6.96 -50.65
C GLY A 406 4.77 8.40 -50.96
N THR A 407 4.25 8.61 -52.17
CA THR A 407 3.59 9.84 -52.62
C THR A 407 2.07 9.70 -52.48
N SER A 408 1.51 10.61 -51.69
CA SER A 408 0.25 11.36 -51.88
C SER A 408 -0.89 10.75 -52.72
N SER A 409 -2.07 10.66 -52.10
CA SER A 409 -3.36 10.90 -52.77
C SER A 409 -4.37 11.48 -51.79
N GLN A 410 -4.80 12.71 -52.07
CA GLN A 410 -5.91 13.44 -51.44
C GLN A 410 -7.27 12.85 -51.85
N SER A 411 -8.28 13.04 -51.01
CA SER A 411 -9.75 13.08 -51.23
C SER A 411 -10.41 12.42 -50.00
N SER A 412 -11.47 12.89 -49.34
CA SER A 412 -12.43 13.96 -49.60
C SER A 412 -13.02 14.43 -48.28
N GLN A 413 -13.40 15.71 -48.24
CA GLN A 413 -14.25 16.32 -47.22
C GLN A 413 -15.69 15.79 -47.30
N SER A 414 -16.31 15.55 -46.14
CA SER A 414 -17.75 15.72 -45.89
C SER A 414 -17.92 15.88 -44.36
N SER A 415 -18.08 17.10 -43.85
CA SER A 415 -19.35 17.80 -43.59
C SER A 415 -20.46 16.92 -42.99
N PHE A 416 -20.58 16.94 -41.66
CA PHE A 416 -21.87 16.98 -40.98
C PHE A 416 -21.76 17.87 -39.74
N ALA A 417 -22.45 19.01 -39.81
CA ALA A 417 -22.63 19.95 -38.71
C ALA A 417 -23.80 19.48 -37.83
N ASN A 418 -23.56 19.35 -36.52
CA ASN A 418 -24.62 19.18 -35.53
C ASN A 418 -25.01 20.54 -34.96
N GLN A 419 -26.32 20.75 -34.90
CA GLN A 419 -26.99 21.93 -34.36
C GLN A 419 -26.72 22.09 -32.85
N GLU A 420 -26.22 23.25 -32.46
CA GLU A 420 -26.17 23.70 -31.07
C GLU A 420 -27.50 24.34 -30.65
N THR A 421 -28.11 23.73 -29.64
CA THR A 421 -29.17 24.29 -28.79
C THR A 421 -28.70 25.58 -28.10
N THR A 422 -29.28 26.73 -28.47
CA THR A 422 -29.07 28.00 -27.78
C THR A 422 -30.06 28.15 -26.62
N ARG A 423 -29.52 28.35 -25.42
CA ARG A 423 -30.24 28.78 -24.21
C ARG A 423 -30.77 30.21 -24.40
N GLY A 424 -32.03 30.45 -24.02
CA GLY A 424 -32.56 31.79 -23.74
C GLY A 424 -32.41 32.15 -22.25
N PRO A 425 -32.36 33.45 -21.88
CA PRO A 425 -32.26 33.88 -20.50
C PRO A 425 -33.63 34.26 -19.93
N TYR A 426 -33.94 33.77 -18.73
CA TYR A 426 -34.75 34.46 -17.71
C TYR A 426 -34.31 33.98 -16.32
#